data_AF-A0AAW0SAQ4-F1
#
_entry.id   AF-A0AAW0SAQ4-F1
#
_cell.length_a   1.000
_cell.length_b   1.000
_cell.length_c   1.000
_cell.angle_alpha   90.00
_cell.angle_beta   90.00
_cell.angle_gamma   90.00
#
_symmetry.space_group_name_H-M   'P 1'
#
loop_
_entity.id
_entity.type
_entity.pdbx_description
1 polymer ?
#
loop_
_entity_poly.entity_id
_entity_poly.type
_entity_poly.pdbx_seq_one_letter_code
_entity_poly.pdbx_strand_id
1 'polypeptide(L)'
;MEYPCVVCASEVRPRQHAIQCANCERWQHRKCNTGISYKDYRSMVKGELHMHWICITCSEVEDLLETEEGGVLEEVGSIPDISTRPALPEEYEESILPDDIIDEVPVDRAITATEGDDAACLNTVNIARSLNRLRQGDRPDEPDNLNFELDDNYIPKEFLQKDIAIT
;
A
#
# COMPACT_ATOMS: atom_id res chain seq x y z
N MET A 1 -20.68 8.95 -28.70
CA MET A 1 -20.84 8.68 -27.26
C MET A 1 -19.44 8.48 -26.72
N GLU A 2 -19.00 9.37 -25.83
CA GLU A 2 -17.65 9.34 -25.27
C GLU A 2 -17.66 8.52 -23.99
N TYR A 3 -16.68 7.63 -23.82
CA TYR A 3 -16.53 6.80 -22.62
C TYR A 3 -15.22 7.18 -21.94
N PRO A 4 -15.19 8.22 -21.10
CA PRO A 4 -13.97 8.64 -20.42
C PRO A 4 -13.54 7.60 -19.38
N CYS A 5 -12.24 7.35 -19.29
CA CYS A 5 -11.65 6.53 -18.24
C CYS A 5 -11.76 7.24 -16.89
N VAL A 6 -12.28 6.57 -15.86
CA VAL A 6 -12.45 7.15 -14.52
C VAL A 6 -11.15 7.57 -13.83
N VAL A 7 -9.99 7.07 -14.28
CA VAL A 7 -8.69 7.39 -13.67
C VAL A 7 -7.91 8.44 -14.47
N CYS A 8 -7.79 8.28 -15.78
CA CYS A 8 -6.96 9.17 -16.61
C CYS A 8 -7.75 10.21 -17.41
N ALA A 9 -9.08 10.24 -17.29
CA ALA A 9 -10.02 11.09 -18.02
C ALA A 9 -9.96 11.00 -19.56
N SER A 10 -9.08 10.17 -20.10
CA SER A 10 -8.93 9.96 -21.55
C SER A 10 -10.00 9.04 -22.08
N GLU A 11 -10.39 9.23 -23.34
CA GLU A 11 -11.38 8.40 -24.03
C GLU A 11 -10.95 6.91 -24.05
N VAL A 12 -11.86 6.03 -23.64
CA VAL A 12 -11.75 4.58 -23.78
C VAL A 12 -12.24 4.19 -25.17
N ARG A 13 -11.33 3.68 -26.00
CA ARG A 13 -11.64 3.25 -27.37
C ARG A 13 -11.89 1.74 -27.45
N PRO A 14 -12.72 1.26 -28.39
CA PRO A 14 -13.04 -0.17 -28.52
C PRO A 14 -11.84 -1.10 -28.71
N ARG A 15 -10.73 -0.59 -29.28
CA ARG A 15 -9.49 -1.36 -29.48
C ARG A 15 -8.58 -1.39 -28.25
N GLN A 16 -8.89 -0.62 -27.21
CA GLN A 16 -8.12 -0.59 -25.97
C GLN A 16 -8.69 -1.61 -24.99
N HIS A 17 -7.82 -2.16 -24.15
CA HIS A 17 -8.26 -3.03 -23.06
C HIS A 17 -8.88 -2.17 -21.96
N ALA A 18 -10.18 -2.33 -21.77
CA ALA A 18 -10.93 -1.60 -20.75
C ALA A 18 -12.02 -2.48 -20.17
N ILE A 19 -12.39 -2.17 -18.94
CA ILE A 19 -13.41 -2.88 -18.18
C ILE A 19 -14.45 -1.87 -17.71
N GLN A 20 -15.70 -2.33 -17.63
CA GLN A 20 -16.82 -1.55 -17.13
C GLN A 20 -17.07 -1.91 -15.66
N CYS A 21 -17.30 -0.90 -14.83
CA CYS A 21 -17.69 -1.09 -13.44
C CYS A 21 -19.11 -1.64 -13.36
N ALA A 22 -19.32 -2.69 -12.55
CA ALA A 22 -20.64 -3.29 -12.36
C ALA A 22 -21.64 -2.37 -11.61
N ASN A 23 -21.15 -1.39 -10.84
CA ASN A 23 -22.00 -0.51 -10.03
C ASN A 23 -22.33 0.81 -10.74
N CYS A 24 -21.33 1.59 -11.16
CA CYS A 24 -21.56 2.90 -11.80
C CYS A 24 -21.54 2.88 -13.33
N GLU A 25 -21.38 1.72 -13.95
CA GLU A 25 -21.33 1.52 -15.42
C GLU A 25 -20.25 2.33 -16.17
N ARG A 26 -19.34 3.01 -15.45
CA ARG A 26 -18.24 3.77 -16.03
C ARG A 26 -17.10 2.85 -16.48
N TRP A 27 -16.34 3.33 -17.46
CA TRP A 27 -15.22 2.59 -18.06
C TRP A 27 -13.88 2.97 -17.45
N GLN A 28 -12.97 2.00 -17.39
CA GLN A 28 -11.59 2.20 -16.96
C GLN A 28 -10.65 1.37 -17.84
N HIS A 29 -9.54 1.95 -18.30
CA HIS A 29 -8.52 1.16 -18.98
C HIS A 29 -7.92 0.14 -18.02
N ARG A 30 -7.65 -1.09 -18.50
CA ARG A 30 -7.01 -2.14 -17.69
C ARG A 30 -5.68 -1.69 -17.08
N LYS A 31 -4.92 -0.88 -17.82
CA LYS A 31 -3.63 -0.35 -17.36
C LYS A 31 -3.78 0.80 -16.35
N CYS A 32 -4.94 1.42 -16.26
CA CYS A 32 -5.18 2.57 -15.40
C CYS A 32 -5.70 2.12 -14.04
N ASN A 33 -4.87 1.46 -13.22
CA ASN A 33 -5.19 1.15 -11.82
C ASN A 33 -6.43 0.26 -11.55
N THR A 34 -6.73 -0.70 -12.43
CA THR A 34 -7.83 -1.67 -12.15
C THR A 34 -7.37 -2.87 -11.32
N GLY A 35 -6.06 -3.14 -11.26
CA GLY A 35 -5.48 -4.34 -10.63
C GLY A 35 -5.63 -5.62 -11.45
N ILE A 36 -6.28 -5.57 -12.62
CA ILE A 36 -6.60 -6.75 -13.42
C ILE A 36 -5.43 -7.12 -14.33
N SER A 37 -4.96 -8.36 -14.24
CA SER A 37 -3.90 -8.89 -15.10
C SER A 37 -4.39 -9.02 -16.55
N TYR A 38 -3.47 -9.06 -17.52
CA TYR A 38 -3.85 -9.28 -18.91
C TYR A 38 -4.50 -10.66 -19.12
N LYS A 39 -4.04 -11.67 -18.37
CA LYS A 39 -4.58 -13.04 -18.43
C LYS A 39 -6.04 -13.06 -17.98
N ASP A 40 -6.34 -12.45 -16.84
CA ASP A 40 -7.70 -12.42 -16.29
C ASP A 40 -8.63 -11.61 -17.19
N TYR A 41 -8.15 -10.46 -17.71
CA TYR A 41 -8.89 -9.69 -18.71
C TYR A 41 -9.24 -10.54 -19.93
N ARG A 42 -8.28 -11.30 -20.46
CA ARG A 42 -8.51 -12.17 -21.61
C ARG A 42 -9.51 -13.27 -21.30
N SER A 43 -9.41 -13.91 -20.14
CA SER A 43 -10.35 -14.96 -19.71
C SER A 43 -11.77 -14.40 -19.51
N MET A 44 -11.91 -13.17 -19.01
CA MET A 44 -13.22 -12.50 -18.91
C MET A 44 -13.82 -12.20 -20.29
N VAL A 45 -13.03 -11.64 -21.22
CA VAL A 45 -13.50 -11.34 -22.59
C VAL A 45 -13.91 -12.61 -23.34
N LYS A 46 -13.26 -13.74 -23.07
CA LYS A 46 -13.62 -15.04 -23.64
C LYS A 46 -14.80 -15.72 -22.96
N GLY A 47 -15.28 -15.20 -21.83
CA GLY A 47 -16.31 -15.85 -21.01
C GLY A 47 -15.81 -17.08 -20.23
N GLU A 48 -14.50 -17.28 -20.12
CA GLU A 48 -13.89 -18.34 -19.31
C GLU A 48 -13.90 -17.98 -17.81
N LEU A 49 -13.94 -16.68 -17.48
CA LEU A 49 -13.97 -16.16 -16.13
C LEU A 49 -15.11 -15.14 -16.00
N HIS A 50 -15.98 -15.32 -15.01
CA HIS A 50 -17.02 -14.34 -14.67
C HIS A 50 -16.64 -13.67 -13.35
N MET A 51 -16.40 -12.36 -13.38
CA MET A 51 -15.99 -11.58 -12.22
C MET A 51 -16.71 -10.23 -12.26
N HIS A 52 -17.37 -9.87 -11.16
CA HIS A 52 -17.97 -8.55 -10.98
C HIS A 52 -16.91 -7.59 -10.47
N TRP A 53 -16.26 -6.88 -11.39
CA TRP A 53 -15.30 -5.85 -11.02
C TRP A 53 -16.01 -4.52 -10.74
N ILE A 54 -15.60 -3.88 -9.65
CA ILE A 54 -16.04 -2.55 -9.23
C ILE A 54 -14.85 -1.59 -9.21
N CYS A 55 -15.08 -0.33 -9.58
CA CYS A 55 -14.04 0.70 -9.56
C CYS A 55 -13.76 1.18 -8.14
N ILE A 56 -12.61 1.81 -7.93
CA ILE A 56 -12.16 2.28 -6.61
C ILE A 56 -13.17 3.21 -5.93
N THR A 57 -13.79 4.10 -6.71
CA THR A 57 -14.81 5.03 -6.20
C THR A 57 -16.08 4.31 -5.74
N CYS A 58 -16.38 3.14 -6.31
CA CYS A 58 -17.52 2.32 -5.91
C CYS A 58 -17.19 1.39 -4.74
N SER A 59 -15.94 0.96 -4.59
CA SER A 59 -15.54 0.10 -3.45
C SER A 59 -15.51 0.86 -2.12
N GLU A 60 -15.15 2.15 -2.12
CA GLU A 60 -15.09 2.96 -0.89
C GLU A 60 -16.46 3.23 -0.26
N VAL A 61 -17.56 3.01 -0.98
CA VAL A 61 -18.93 3.31 -0.53
C VAL A 61 -19.60 2.11 0.15
N GLU A 62 -19.19 0.88 -0.17
CA GLU A 62 -19.73 -0.33 0.47
C GLU A 62 -19.22 -0.46 1.92
N ASP A 63 -17.97 -0.08 2.20
CA ASP A 63 -17.36 -0.15 3.54
C ASP A 63 -18.07 0.75 4.59
N LEU A 64 -18.89 1.73 4.17
CA LEU A 64 -19.56 2.65 5.09
C LEU A 64 -21.03 2.27 5.40
N LEU A 65 -21.64 1.38 4.63
CA LEU A 65 -23.06 1.04 4.76
C LEU A 65 -23.31 -0.18 5.67
N GLU A 66 -22.26 -0.80 6.21
CA GLU A 66 -22.36 -1.97 7.09
C GLU A 66 -22.52 -1.62 8.59
N THR A 67 -22.71 -0.34 8.96
CA THR A 67 -22.76 0.08 10.38
C THR A 67 -24.15 0.28 10.98
N GLU A 68 -25.21 -0.01 10.23
CA GLU A 68 -26.57 0.23 10.70
C GLU A 68 -27.37 -1.07 10.72
N GLU A 69 -27.18 -1.94 11.72
CA GLU A 69 -28.25 -2.68 12.45
C GLU A 69 -27.64 -3.52 13.60
N GLY A 70 -27.68 -2.98 14.83
CA GLY A 70 -27.85 -3.76 16.07
C GLY A 70 -26.64 -4.00 16.98
N GLY A 71 -26.63 -3.34 18.16
CA GLY A 71 -25.88 -3.88 19.31
C GLY A 71 -25.38 -2.90 20.39
N VAL A 72 -26.30 -2.41 21.23
CA VAL A 72 -26.14 -1.98 22.64
C VAL A 72 -25.04 -0.95 22.99
N LEU A 73 -25.49 0.25 23.36
CA LEU A 73 -24.76 1.24 24.14
C LEU A 73 -24.49 0.69 25.56
N GLU A 74 -23.22 0.49 25.93
CA GLU A 74 -22.81 0.57 27.34
C GLU A 74 -21.91 1.80 27.57
N GLU A 75 -22.31 2.49 28.64
CA GLU A 75 -21.76 3.66 29.32
C GLU A 75 -20.30 4.05 29.02
N VAL A 76 -20.16 5.33 28.67
CA VAL A 76 -18.90 6.07 28.50
C VAL A 76 -18.01 6.01 29.76
N GLY A 77 -17.04 5.10 29.76
CA GLY A 77 -15.84 5.25 30.58
C GLY A 77 -15.08 6.49 30.12
N SER A 78 -14.98 7.50 30.99
CA SER A 78 -14.26 8.74 30.75
C SER A 78 -12.83 8.48 30.29
N ILE A 79 -12.48 8.93 29.08
CA ILE A 79 -11.10 8.95 28.60
C ILE A 79 -10.34 9.97 29.45
N PRO A 80 -9.21 9.62 30.11
CA PRO A 80 -8.41 10.61 30.81
C PRO A 80 -7.83 11.62 29.81
N ASP A 81 -7.91 12.89 30.20
CA ASP A 81 -7.37 14.03 29.47
C ASP A 81 -5.87 13.84 29.19
N ILE A 82 -5.51 13.75 27.91
CA ILE A 82 -4.13 13.64 27.43
C ILE A 82 -3.31 14.94 27.67
N SER A 83 -3.89 15.95 28.32
CA SER A 83 -3.21 17.18 28.76
C SER A 83 -2.21 16.99 29.92
N THR A 84 -1.60 15.80 30.07
CA THR A 84 -0.44 15.62 30.94
C THR A 84 0.75 14.98 30.21
N ARG A 85 0.93 15.29 28.92
CA ARG A 85 2.24 15.08 28.30
C ARG A 85 3.22 16.04 28.98
N PRO A 86 4.27 15.57 29.69
CA PRO A 86 5.29 16.46 30.21
C PRO A 86 5.88 17.24 29.03
N ALA A 87 6.11 18.53 29.22
CA ALA A 87 6.92 19.29 28.27
C ALA A 87 8.23 18.52 28.09
N LEU A 88 8.58 18.22 26.84
CA LEU A 88 9.91 17.74 26.50
C LEU A 88 10.92 18.69 27.16
N PRO A 89 11.95 18.19 27.86
CA PRO A 89 13.02 19.05 28.36
C PRO A 89 13.50 19.96 27.22
N GLU A 90 13.66 21.25 27.49
CA GLU A 90 14.11 22.27 26.51
C GLU A 90 15.55 22.03 25.99
N GLU A 91 16.17 20.94 26.40
CA GLU A 91 17.56 20.60 26.11
C GLU A 91 17.61 19.44 25.10
N TYR A 92 17.00 19.65 23.92
CA TYR A 92 17.47 18.97 22.72
C TYR A 92 18.23 20.01 21.90
N GLU A 93 19.53 20.14 22.16
CA GLU A 93 20.41 20.78 21.19
C GLU A 93 20.59 19.79 20.05
N GLU A 94 19.77 19.97 19.01
CA GLU A 94 19.94 19.32 17.72
C GLU A 94 21.29 19.81 17.15
N SER A 95 22.35 19.04 17.38
CA SER A 95 23.64 19.28 16.73
C SER A 95 23.48 18.95 15.25
N ILE A 96 22.99 19.92 14.48
CA ILE A 96 22.97 19.86 13.02
C ILE A 96 24.43 19.78 12.57
N LEU A 97 24.87 18.58 12.21
CA LEU A 97 26.11 18.43 11.46
C LEU A 97 25.88 19.11 10.10
N PRO A 98 26.78 19.97 9.62
CA PRO A 98 26.64 20.61 8.32
C PRO A 98 26.54 19.56 7.20
N ASP A 99 25.63 19.78 6.26
CA ASP A 99 25.28 18.90 5.12
C ASP A 99 26.43 18.61 4.13
N ASP A 100 27.67 19.01 4.44
CA ASP A 100 28.81 18.98 3.53
C ASP A 100 29.76 17.77 3.73
N ILE A 101 29.39 16.76 4.52
CA ILE A 101 30.18 15.52 4.67
C ILE A 101 29.32 14.30 4.38
N ILE A 102 28.82 14.22 3.15
CA ILE A 102 28.53 12.93 2.53
C ILE A 102 29.76 12.63 1.66
N ASP A 103 30.68 11.85 2.20
CA ASP A 103 31.72 11.24 1.36
C ASP A 103 30.98 10.43 0.28
N GLU A 104 31.13 10.86 -0.97
CA GLU A 104 30.69 10.17 -2.17
C GLU A 104 31.07 8.69 -2.07
N VAL A 105 30.11 7.85 -1.68
CA VAL A 105 30.31 6.41 -1.69
C VAL A 105 30.43 6.03 -3.16
N PRO A 106 31.55 5.43 -3.62
CA PRO A 106 31.68 5.03 -4.99
C PRO A 106 30.66 3.92 -5.25
N VAL A 107 29.58 4.27 -5.95
CA VAL A 107 28.63 3.31 -6.49
C VAL A 107 29.35 2.58 -7.61
N ASP A 108 30.01 1.48 -7.26
CA ASP A 108 30.66 0.62 -8.23
C ASP A 108 29.63 0.17 -9.27
N ARG A 109 29.84 0.71 -10.46
CA ARG A 109 29.03 0.58 -11.66
C ARG A 109 29.12 -0.85 -12.16
N ALA A 110 28.12 -1.66 -11.89
CA ALA A 110 27.85 -2.87 -12.65
C ALA A 110 26.35 -3.20 -12.71
N ILE A 111 25.55 -2.26 -13.22
CA ILE A 111 24.31 -2.62 -13.92
C ILE A 111 24.44 -2.04 -15.31
N THR A 112 24.99 -2.83 -16.22
CA THR A 112 24.93 -2.55 -17.66
C THR A 112 23.46 -2.45 -18.04
N ALA A 113 23.03 -1.23 -18.37
CA ALA A 113 21.76 -0.98 -19.01
C ALA A 113 21.71 -1.81 -20.30
N THR A 114 20.86 -2.83 -20.32
CA THR A 114 20.30 -3.29 -21.59
C THR A 114 19.20 -2.29 -21.95
N GLU A 115 19.50 -1.42 -22.90
CA GLU A 115 18.55 -0.52 -23.55
C GLU A 115 17.35 -1.35 -24.04
N GLY A 116 16.24 -1.19 -23.33
CA GLY A 116 14.96 -1.79 -23.62
C GLY A 116 13.91 -0.88 -23.00
N ASP A 117 13.36 -0.01 -23.84
CA ASP A 117 12.27 0.90 -23.50
C ASP A 117 11.05 0.11 -23.02
N ASP A 118 10.90 -0.05 -21.72
CA ASP A 118 9.64 -0.43 -21.08
C ASP A 118 9.63 0.13 -19.65
N ALA A 119 9.57 1.46 -19.56
CA ALA A 119 9.28 2.17 -18.31
C ALA A 119 7.81 1.92 -17.89
N ALA A 120 7.51 0.68 -17.49
CA ALA A 120 6.41 0.45 -16.57
C ALA A 120 6.82 1.10 -15.25
N CYS A 121 6.40 2.35 -15.05
CA CYS A 121 6.48 2.99 -13.73
C CYS A 121 5.74 2.09 -12.74
N LEU A 122 6.51 1.31 -11.97
CA LEU A 122 6.03 0.52 -10.86
C LEU A 122 5.35 1.49 -9.90
N ASN A 123 4.02 1.47 -9.87
CA ASN A 123 3.26 2.32 -8.98
C ASN A 123 3.44 1.79 -7.56
N THR A 124 4.39 2.39 -6.84
CA THR A 124 4.76 2.04 -5.46
C THR A 124 3.55 2.05 -4.52
N VAL A 125 2.56 2.90 -4.78
CA VAL A 125 1.31 2.96 -4.01
C VAL A 125 0.48 1.70 -4.19
N ASN A 126 0.40 1.15 -5.41
CA ASN A 126 -0.35 -0.09 -5.66
C ASN A 126 0.37 -1.32 -5.12
N ILE A 127 1.70 -1.33 -5.17
CA ILE A 127 2.51 -2.36 -4.53
C ILE A 127 2.25 -2.34 -3.03
N ALA A 128 2.31 -1.16 -2.40
CA ALA A 128 2.02 -1.01 -0.98
C ALA A 128 0.61 -1.46 -0.62
N ARG A 129 -0.42 -1.08 -1.39
CA ARG A 129 -1.81 -1.53 -1.18
C ARG A 129 -1.97 -3.03 -1.37
N SER A 130 -1.34 -3.61 -2.39
CA SER A 130 -1.39 -5.05 -2.66
C SER A 130 -0.75 -5.84 -1.54
N LEU A 131 0.41 -5.39 -1.05
CA LEU A 131 1.09 -6.00 0.09
C LEU A 131 0.28 -5.85 1.37
N ASN A 132 -0.34 -4.67 1.61
CA ASN A 132 -1.21 -4.48 2.76
C ASN A 132 -2.44 -5.38 2.70
N ARG A 133 -3.06 -5.57 1.54
CA ARG A 133 -4.19 -6.48 1.38
C ARG A 133 -3.83 -7.93 1.73
N LEU A 134 -2.67 -8.40 1.27
CA LEU A 134 -2.15 -9.72 1.65
C LEU A 134 -1.94 -9.82 3.16
N ARG A 135 -1.28 -8.81 3.77
CA ARG A 135 -1.05 -8.74 5.22
C ARG A 135 -2.33 -8.71 6.04
N GLN A 136 -3.40 -8.07 5.55
CA GLN A 136 -4.69 -8.07 6.23
C GLN A 136 -5.37 -9.44 6.16
N GLY A 137 -5.16 -10.20 5.08
CA GLY A 137 -5.67 -11.58 4.98
C GLY A 137 -4.94 -12.55 5.91
N ASP A 138 -3.65 -12.33 6.12
CA ASP A 138 -2.82 -13.12 7.05
C ASP A 138 -2.90 -12.61 8.51
N ARG A 139 -3.73 -11.60 8.78
CA ARG A 139 -3.88 -11.01 10.12
C ARG A 139 -4.70 -11.98 10.99
N PRO A 140 -4.19 -12.42 12.15
CA PRO A 140 -4.99 -13.18 13.11
C PRO A 140 -6.17 -12.33 13.61
N ASP A 141 -7.37 -12.93 13.70
CA ASP A 141 -8.60 -12.26 14.18
C ASP A 141 -8.43 -11.73 15.60
N GLU A 142 -7.75 -12.49 16.46
CA GLU A 142 -7.27 -12.04 17.76
C GLU A 142 -5.75 -12.23 17.83
N PRO A 143 -4.96 -11.15 17.97
CA PRO A 143 -3.54 -11.27 18.25
C PRO A 143 -3.40 -11.78 19.69
N ASP A 144 -3.29 -13.10 19.84
CA ASP A 144 -3.35 -13.74 21.16
C ASP A 144 -2.27 -13.22 22.12
N ASN A 145 -1.06 -12.90 21.65
CA ASN A 145 0.06 -12.46 22.51
C ASN A 145 1.15 -11.68 21.74
N LEU A 146 1.85 -10.75 22.39
CA LEU A 146 3.08 -10.09 21.89
C LEU A 146 4.34 -10.97 22.01
N ASN A 147 4.19 -12.27 22.22
CA ASN A 147 5.30 -13.20 22.37
C ASN A 147 5.79 -13.62 20.99
N PHE A 148 6.90 -13.03 20.55
CA PHE A 148 7.65 -13.51 19.40
C PHE A 148 8.95 -14.15 19.88
N GLU A 149 9.21 -15.36 19.39
CA GLU A 149 10.50 -16.01 19.56
C GLU A 149 11.43 -15.49 18.46
N LEU A 150 12.52 -14.82 18.85
CA LEU A 150 13.60 -14.49 17.94
C LEU A 150 14.41 -15.76 17.67
N ASP A 151 14.47 -16.17 16.40
CA ASP A 151 15.36 -17.26 15.98
C ASP A 151 16.73 -16.67 15.63
N ASP A 152 17.68 -16.86 16.56
CA ASP A 152 19.05 -16.39 16.47
C ASP A 152 19.81 -16.91 15.22
N ASN A 153 19.33 -17.99 14.59
CA ASN A 153 19.96 -18.53 13.38
C ASN A 153 19.76 -17.62 12.16
N TYR A 154 18.72 -16.79 12.16
CA TYR A 154 18.45 -15.82 11.09
C TYR A 154 19.09 -14.46 11.33
N ILE A 155 19.69 -14.24 12.50
CA ILE A 155 20.40 -13.00 12.83
C ILE A 155 21.86 -13.19 12.42
N PRO A 156 22.38 -12.44 11.42
CA PRO A 156 23.79 -12.50 11.08
C PRO A 156 24.64 -12.17 12.32
N LYS A 157 25.72 -12.94 12.55
CA LYS A 157 26.57 -12.81 13.75
C LYS A 157 27.18 -11.41 13.94
N GLU A 158 27.21 -10.61 12.89
CA GLU A 158 27.76 -9.25 12.85
C GLU A 158 26.67 -8.15 12.95
N PHE A 159 25.39 -8.52 13.02
CA PHE A 159 24.26 -7.60 12.90
C PHE A 159 24.16 -6.56 14.02
N LEU A 160 24.60 -6.88 15.24
CA LEU A 160 24.48 -5.99 16.41
C LEU A 160 25.81 -5.39 16.91
N GLN A 161 26.91 -5.53 16.16
CA GLN A 161 28.24 -5.24 16.72
C GLN A 161 28.68 -3.77 16.67
N LYS A 162 27.90 -2.86 16.06
CA LYS A 162 28.46 -1.54 15.69
C LYS A 162 28.04 -0.33 16.53
N ASP A 163 26.91 -0.37 17.25
CA ASP A 163 26.33 0.87 17.82
C ASP A 163 26.34 0.98 19.35
N ILE A 164 27.07 0.11 20.06
CA ILE A 164 27.21 0.23 21.52
C ILE A 164 28.69 0.35 21.90
N ALA A 165 29.19 1.59 21.91
CA ALA A 165 30.36 1.95 22.68
C ALA A 165 29.87 2.55 24.01
N ILE A 166 29.79 1.74 25.07
CA ILE A 166 29.66 2.28 26.43
C ILE A 166 31.05 2.82 26.77
N THR A 167 31.13 4.15 26.88
CA THR A 167 32.36 4.85 27.33
C THR A 167 32.33 5.04 28.83
#